data_AF-A0A7W6HAR8-F1
#
_entry.id   AF-A0A7W6HAR8-F1
#
_cell.length_a   1.000
_cell.length_b   1.000
_cell.length_c   1.000
_cell.angle_alpha   90.00
_cell.angle_beta   90.00
_cell.angle_gamma   90.00
#
_symmetry.space_group_name_H-M   'P 1'
#
loop_
_entity.id
_entity.type
_entity.pdbx_description
1 polymer ?
#
loop_
_entity_poly.entity_id
_entity_poly.type
_entity_poly.pdbx_seq_one_letter_code
_entity_poly.pdbx_strand_id
1 'polypeptide(L)'
;MPRAQKGRSSVQYDVRLTDWRWEYGFSVGAPLGHGLPLEPYFDNREIELFGAPIRPSGLKAEAAKIRLSFIVDLKEMIGRTPPPTIGELYLRNGLLQAYVFMPTDVLPSMLVMLTADRFKRVSILAPKLHYRTSQIQGFHFHRNIEDAIVD
;
A
#
# COMPACT_ATOMS: atom_id res chain seq x y z
N MET A 1 7.65 3.72 -28.69
CA MET A 1 7.62 2.26 -28.40
C MET A 1 7.99 2.07 -26.94
N PRO A 2 7.03 1.79 -26.03
CA PRO A 2 7.38 1.52 -24.64
C PRO A 2 8.09 0.16 -24.55
N ARG A 3 9.27 0.17 -23.95
CA ARG A 3 10.13 -1.00 -23.78
C ARG A 3 9.44 -1.97 -22.83
N ALA A 4 8.95 -3.11 -23.33
CA ALA A 4 8.43 -4.18 -22.50
C ALA A 4 9.46 -4.54 -21.43
N GLN A 5 9.14 -4.24 -20.17
CA GLN A 5 9.99 -4.50 -19.03
C GLN A 5 10.06 -6.03 -18.87
N LYS A 6 11.20 -6.61 -19.25
CA LYS A 6 11.49 -8.05 -19.15
C LYS A 6 11.10 -8.52 -17.74
N GLY A 7 10.05 -9.34 -17.65
CA GLY A 7 9.32 -9.62 -16.42
C GLY A 7 10.23 -10.10 -15.30
N ARG A 8 10.47 -9.26 -14.30
CA ARG A 8 10.87 -9.74 -12.98
C ARG A 8 9.66 -10.51 -12.45
N SER A 9 9.84 -11.80 -12.14
CA SER A 9 8.79 -12.56 -11.46
C SER A 9 8.37 -11.83 -10.19
N SER A 10 7.08 -11.61 -10.06
CA SER A 10 6.51 -10.97 -8.88
C SER A 10 6.57 -11.94 -7.71
N VAL A 11 6.74 -11.40 -6.51
CA VAL A 11 6.80 -12.14 -5.25
C VAL A 11 5.72 -11.58 -4.34
N GLN A 12 5.15 -12.44 -3.52
CA GLN A 12 4.17 -12.07 -2.51
C GLN A 12 4.88 -11.74 -1.19
N TYR A 13 4.64 -10.54 -0.69
CA TYR A 13 5.05 -10.11 0.64
C TYR A 13 3.85 -10.20 1.56
N ASP A 14 3.82 -11.25 2.38
CA ASP A 14 2.77 -11.46 3.36
C ASP A 14 3.15 -10.80 4.68
N VAL A 15 2.23 -10.05 5.26
CA VAL A 15 2.40 -9.37 6.56
C VAL A 15 1.25 -9.77 7.47
N ARG A 16 1.57 -10.35 8.63
CA ARG A 16 0.60 -10.57 9.71
C ARG A 16 0.32 -9.24 10.38
N LEU A 17 -0.93 -8.81 10.42
CA LEU A 17 -1.33 -7.58 11.07
C LEU A 17 -1.35 -7.75 12.59
N THR A 18 -0.84 -6.74 13.30
CA THR A 18 -0.80 -6.70 14.77
C THR A 18 -1.48 -5.47 15.34
N ASP A 19 -1.48 -4.36 14.61
CA ASP A 19 -2.09 -3.11 15.05
C ASP A 19 -2.43 -2.24 13.83
N TRP A 20 -3.26 -1.22 14.02
CA TRP A 20 -3.56 -0.21 13.02
C TRP A 20 -3.88 1.15 13.63
N ARG A 21 -3.68 2.21 12.85
CA ARG A 21 -4.03 3.58 13.20
C ARG A 21 -4.72 4.24 12.02
N TRP A 22 -5.63 5.15 12.31
CA TRP A 22 -6.24 6.01 11.32
C TRP A 22 -5.95 7.46 11.67
N GLU A 23 -5.52 8.21 10.67
CA GLU A 23 -5.26 9.64 10.75
C GLU A 23 -6.12 10.35 9.70
N TYR A 24 -6.74 11.44 10.14
CA TYR A 24 -7.50 12.35 9.29
C TYR A 24 -6.99 13.77 9.49
N GLY A 25 -6.64 14.43 8.40
CA GLY A 25 -6.21 15.81 8.38
C GLY A 25 -7.00 16.59 7.33
N PHE A 26 -7.47 17.78 7.70
CA PHE A 26 -8.14 18.68 6.77
C PHE A 26 -7.67 20.11 7.02
N SER A 27 -7.19 20.77 5.97
CA SER A 27 -6.70 22.14 6.05
C SER A 27 -6.97 22.92 4.76
N VAL A 28 -6.79 24.24 4.81
CA VAL A 28 -6.69 25.04 3.58
C VAL A 28 -5.51 24.57 2.75
N GLY A 29 -5.68 24.52 1.43
CA GLY A 29 -4.60 24.16 0.53
C GLY A 29 -3.50 25.22 0.55
N ALA A 30 -2.25 24.80 0.74
CA ALA A 30 -1.10 25.67 0.58
C ALA A 30 -0.66 25.69 -0.88
N PRO A 31 -0.04 26.78 -1.37
CA PRO A 31 0.62 26.78 -2.68
C PRO A 31 1.68 25.67 -2.74
N LEU A 32 1.37 24.59 -3.46
CA LEU A 32 2.38 23.62 -3.87
C LEU A 32 3.22 24.32 -4.94
N GLY A 33 4.48 24.63 -4.62
CA GLY A 33 5.39 25.29 -5.55
C GLY A 33 5.44 24.59 -6.92
N HIS A 34 5.89 25.33 -7.95
CA HIS A 34 6.04 24.87 -9.34
C HIS A 34 4.74 24.67 -10.15
N GLY A 35 3.81 25.63 -10.11
CA GLY A 35 2.78 25.76 -11.14
C GLY A 35 1.70 24.66 -11.16
N LEU A 36 1.58 23.89 -10.08
CA LEU A 36 0.46 22.97 -9.90
C LEU A 36 -0.81 23.75 -9.54
N PRO A 37 -2.00 23.28 -9.96
CA PRO A 37 -3.27 23.89 -9.55
C PRO A 37 -3.36 23.93 -8.03
N LEU A 38 -3.81 25.07 -7.49
CA LEU A 38 -4.08 25.20 -6.07
C LEU A 38 -5.33 24.37 -5.75
N GLU A 39 -5.17 23.21 -5.11
CA GLU A 39 -6.33 22.57 -4.49
C GLU A 39 -6.84 23.46 -3.35
N PRO A 40 -8.15 23.77 -3.29
CA PRO A 40 -8.67 24.72 -2.29
C PRO A 40 -8.54 24.19 -0.86
N TYR A 41 -8.53 22.87 -0.71
CA TYR A 41 -8.37 22.18 0.57
C TYR A 41 -7.39 21.03 0.42
N PHE A 42 -6.66 20.76 1.50
CA PHE A 42 -5.89 19.54 1.67
C PHE A 42 -6.72 18.58 2.52
N ASP A 43 -7.08 17.43 1.95
CA ASP A 43 -7.80 16.34 2.61
C ASP A 43 -6.88 15.11 2.65
N ASN A 44 -6.40 14.77 3.85
CA ASN A 44 -5.55 13.61 4.07
C ASN A 44 -6.29 12.56 4.88
N ARG A 45 -6.42 11.37 4.30
CA ARG A 45 -7.02 10.21 4.95
C ARG A 45 -6.01 9.09 4.85
N GLU A 46 -5.45 8.69 5.99
CA GLU A 46 -4.43 7.66 6.04
C GLU A 46 -4.77 6.57 7.04
N ILE A 47 -4.59 5.31 6.62
CA ILE A 47 -4.54 4.19 7.55
C ILE A 47 -3.12 3.66 7.57
N GLU A 48 -2.56 3.53 8.77
CA GLU A 48 -1.29 2.85 8.99
C GLU A 48 -1.56 1.47 9.60
N LEU A 49 -1.06 0.42 8.94
CA LEU A 49 -1.09 -0.94 9.45
C LEU A 49 0.29 -1.34 9.93
N PHE A 50 0.34 -2.02 11.06
CA PHE A 50 1.57 -2.54 11.65
C PHE A 50 1.51 -4.06 11.68
N GLY A 51 2.66 -4.71 11.52
CA GLY A 51 2.69 -6.15 11.47
C GLY A 51 4.07 -6.78 11.46
N ALA A 52 4.06 -8.11 11.38
CA ALA A 52 5.24 -8.94 11.23
C ALA A 52 5.28 -9.54 9.81
N PRO A 53 6.38 -9.36 9.05
CA PRO A 53 6.57 -10.04 7.77
C PRO A 53 6.56 -11.56 7.94
N ILE A 54 5.76 -12.25 7.14
CA ILE A 54 5.69 -13.71 7.04
C ILE A 54 6.46 -14.18 5.80
N ARG A 55 6.34 -13.42 4.69
CA ARG A 55 6.97 -13.75 3.40
C ARG A 55 7.59 -12.53 2.71
N PRO A 56 8.55 -12.77 1.79
CA PRO A 56 9.21 -14.05 1.50
C PRO A 56 10.10 -14.52 2.66
N SER A 57 10.38 -15.83 2.74
CA SER A 57 11.32 -16.37 3.73
C SER A 57 12.73 -15.79 3.50
N GLY A 58 13.46 -15.52 4.59
CA GLY A 58 14.78 -14.90 4.53
C GLY A 58 14.79 -13.39 4.24
N LEU A 59 13.62 -12.74 4.20
CA LEU A 59 13.54 -11.28 4.20
C LEU A 59 14.15 -10.74 5.50
N LYS A 60 15.12 -9.83 5.39
CA LYS A 60 15.78 -9.16 6.54
C LYS A 60 14.90 -8.03 7.10
N ALA A 61 13.67 -8.36 7.49
CA ALA A 61 12.71 -7.44 8.06
C ALA A 61 12.13 -8.05 9.34
N GLU A 62 12.16 -7.30 10.43
CA GLU A 62 11.62 -7.70 11.74
C GLU A 62 10.18 -7.20 11.94
N ALA A 63 9.84 -6.10 11.29
CA ALA A 63 8.53 -5.48 11.34
C ALA A 63 8.11 -4.96 9.95
N ALA A 64 6.82 -4.71 9.80
CA ALA A 64 6.22 -4.09 8.64
C ALA A 64 5.33 -2.92 9.03
N LYS A 65 5.34 -1.88 8.19
CA LYS A 65 4.46 -0.71 8.25
C LYS A 65 3.87 -0.48 6.86
N ILE A 66 2.54 -0.53 6.74
CA ILE A 66 1.84 -0.32 5.48
C ILE A 66 0.99 0.94 5.64
N ARG A 67 1.27 1.98 4.87
CA ARG A 67 0.48 3.20 4.81
C ARG A 67 -0.43 3.17 3.61
N LEU A 68 -1.70 3.43 3.87
CA LEU A 68 -2.78 3.45 2.91
C LEU A 68 -3.26 4.90 2.75
N SER A 69 -3.03 5.50 1.59
CA SER A 69 -3.50 6.84 1.28
C SER A 69 -4.74 6.76 0.40
N PHE A 70 -5.82 7.39 0.84
CA PHE A 70 -7.11 7.38 0.15
C PHE A 70 -7.24 8.66 -0.68
N ILE A 71 -7.24 8.50 -2.00
CA ILE A 71 -7.23 9.62 -2.95
C ILE A 71 -8.61 9.72 -3.63
N VAL A 72 -9.13 10.94 -3.70
CA VAL A 72 -10.33 11.28 -4.48
C VAL A 72 -9.88 11.28 -5.94
N ASP A 73 -10.56 10.52 -6.81
CA ASP A 73 -10.27 10.43 -8.26
C ASP A 73 -9.18 9.45 -8.72
N LEU A 74 -8.70 8.55 -7.86
CA LEU A 74 -7.81 7.46 -8.30
C LEU A 74 -8.42 6.64 -9.46
N LYS A 75 -9.75 6.50 -9.50
CA LYS A 75 -10.48 5.81 -10.57
C LYS A 75 -10.49 6.57 -11.90
N GLU A 76 -10.48 7.91 -11.85
CA GLU A 76 -10.44 8.74 -13.07
C GLU A 76 -9.05 8.72 -13.71
N MET A 77 -8.00 8.50 -12.90
CA MET A 77 -6.63 8.29 -13.38
C MET A 77 -6.44 6.99 -14.17
N ILE A 78 -7.36 6.02 -14.09
CA ILE A 78 -7.28 4.71 -14.77
C ILE A 78 -7.63 4.82 -16.27
N GLY A 79 -8.10 5.99 -16.73
CA GLY A 79 -8.86 6.14 -17.98
C GLY A 79 -8.16 5.89 -19.33
N ARG A 80 -6.83 5.69 -19.46
CA ARG A 80 -6.21 5.48 -20.79
C ARG A 80 -5.04 4.49 -20.88
N THR A 81 -4.52 3.98 -19.77
CA THR A 81 -3.47 2.96 -19.70
C THR A 81 -3.48 2.44 -18.26
N PRO A 82 -3.42 1.11 -18.01
CA PRO A 82 -3.34 0.63 -16.63
C PRO A 82 -2.15 1.30 -15.93
N PRO A 83 -2.33 1.86 -14.72
CA PRO A 83 -1.23 2.47 -14.00
C PRO A 83 -0.15 1.41 -13.75
N PRO A 84 1.14 1.73 -13.91
CA PRO A 84 2.22 0.75 -13.78
C PRO A 84 2.39 0.23 -12.34
N THR A 85 1.77 0.92 -11.38
CA THR A 85 1.87 0.64 -9.95
C THR A 85 0.70 1.24 -9.18
N ILE A 86 0.41 0.68 -8.00
CA ILE A 86 -0.52 1.23 -7.01
C ILE A 86 0.18 1.70 -5.74
N GLY A 87 1.51 1.76 -5.74
CA GLY A 87 2.28 2.13 -4.56
C GLY A 87 3.73 1.68 -4.59
N GLU A 88 4.47 1.96 -3.52
CA GLU A 88 5.88 1.62 -3.42
C GLU A 88 6.16 0.77 -2.18
N LEU A 89 7.11 -0.15 -2.31
CA LEU A 89 7.57 -1.04 -1.26
C LEU A 89 9.06 -0.78 -1.01
N TYR A 90 9.44 -0.65 0.25
CA TYR A 90 10.82 -0.38 0.67
C TYR A 90 11.23 -1.28 1.83
N LEU A 91 12.52 -1.57 1.93
CA LEU A 91 13.11 -2.20 3.11
C LEU A 91 14.20 -1.30 3.68
N ARG A 92 13.96 -0.69 4.84
CA ARG A 92 14.94 0.22 5.47
C ARG A 92 15.13 -0.17 6.93
N ASN A 93 16.38 -0.35 7.35
CA ASN A 93 16.74 -0.60 8.75
C ASN A 93 15.92 -1.72 9.42
N GLY A 94 15.70 -2.84 8.72
CA GLY A 94 14.91 -3.96 9.25
C GLY A 94 13.39 -3.76 9.23
N LEU A 95 12.90 -2.64 8.66
CA LEU A 95 11.48 -2.34 8.54
C LEU A 95 11.04 -2.43 7.07
N LEU A 96 10.06 -3.30 6.79
CA LEU A 96 9.37 -3.36 5.52
C LEU A 96 8.30 -2.26 5.48
N GLN A 97 8.43 -1.29 4.58
CA GLN A 97 7.51 -0.17 4.45
C GLN A 97 6.77 -0.27 3.13
N ALA A 98 5.45 -0.14 3.15
CA ALA A 98 4.66 -0.01 1.94
C ALA A 98 3.86 1.29 1.98
N TYR A 99 3.77 1.97 0.85
CA TYR A 99 2.87 3.09 0.62
C TYR A 99 1.93 2.71 -0.52
N VAL A 100 0.63 2.69 -0.26
CA VAL A 100 -0.38 2.17 -1.19
C VAL A 100 -1.47 3.21 -1.38
N PHE A 101 -1.80 3.49 -2.63
CA PHE A 101 -2.92 4.33 -2.99
C PHE A 101 -4.20 3.53 -3.09
N MET A 102 -5.29 4.06 -2.54
CA MET A 102 -6.61 3.46 -2.61
C MET A 102 -7.70 4.45 -2.99
N PRO A 103 -8.78 3.97 -3.63
CA PRO A 103 -9.97 4.76 -3.85
C PRO A 103 -10.62 5.19 -2.53
N THR A 104 -11.04 6.44 -2.41
CA THR A 104 -11.65 6.95 -1.17
C THR A 104 -12.96 6.26 -0.77
N ASP A 105 -13.71 5.72 -1.72
CA ASP A 105 -14.99 5.05 -1.47
C ASP A 105 -14.85 3.71 -0.72
N VAL A 106 -13.66 3.12 -0.67
CA VAL A 106 -13.42 1.88 0.10
C VAL A 106 -13.16 2.14 1.59
N LEU A 107 -12.84 3.38 1.98
CA LEU A 107 -12.45 3.74 3.34
C LEU A 107 -13.47 3.31 4.42
N PRO A 108 -14.79 3.58 4.27
CA PRO A 108 -15.75 3.19 5.30
C PRO A 108 -15.77 1.67 5.55
N SER A 109 -15.78 0.88 4.47
CA SER A 109 -15.76 -0.58 4.55
C SER A 109 -14.47 -1.09 5.21
N MET A 110 -13.33 -0.45 4.92
CA MET A 110 -12.07 -0.80 5.55
C MET A 110 -12.06 -0.51 7.04
N LEU A 111 -12.52 0.66 7.47
CA LEU A 111 -12.60 1.02 8.89
C LEU A 111 -13.51 0.06 9.66
N VAL A 112 -14.65 -0.34 9.09
CA VAL A 112 -15.53 -1.36 9.69
C VAL A 112 -14.79 -2.69 9.89
N MET A 113 -14.08 -3.16 8.86
CA MET A 113 -13.37 -4.43 8.91
C MET A 113 -12.18 -4.41 9.87
N LEU A 114 -11.45 -3.30 9.94
CA LEU A 114 -10.34 -3.10 10.88
C LEU A 114 -10.83 -3.01 12.33
N THR A 115 -11.90 -2.23 12.57
CA THR A 115 -12.50 -2.07 13.91
C THR A 115 -13.11 -3.39 14.41
N ALA A 116 -13.69 -4.19 13.51
CA ALA A 116 -14.19 -5.52 13.83
C ALA A 116 -13.10 -6.60 13.89
N ASP A 117 -11.83 -6.19 13.82
CA ASP A 117 -10.65 -7.07 13.91
C ASP A 117 -10.71 -8.25 12.91
N ARG A 118 -11.24 -7.98 11.72
CA ARG A 118 -11.47 -8.99 10.67
C ARG A 118 -10.30 -9.14 9.71
N PHE A 119 -9.41 -8.15 9.60
CA PHE A 119 -8.20 -8.27 8.79
C PHE A 119 -7.05 -8.78 9.66
N LYS A 120 -6.48 -9.93 9.27
CA LYS A 120 -5.36 -10.57 9.98
C LYS A 120 -4.07 -10.58 9.20
N ARG A 121 -4.16 -10.42 7.88
CA ARG A 121 -3.00 -10.44 6.98
C ARG A 121 -3.21 -9.52 5.78
N VAL A 122 -2.14 -8.90 5.32
CA VAL A 122 -2.06 -8.24 4.02
C VAL A 122 -1.03 -8.95 3.16
N SER A 123 -1.41 -9.22 1.91
CA SER A 123 -0.53 -9.76 0.89
C SER A 123 -0.23 -8.66 -0.11
N ILE A 124 1.05 -8.35 -0.35
CA ILE A 124 1.47 -7.34 -1.32
C ILE A 124 2.16 -8.06 -2.49
N LEU A 125 1.69 -7.84 -3.71
CA LEU A 125 2.30 -8.33 -4.92
C LEU A 125 3.25 -7.28 -5.48
N ALA A 126 4.54 -7.59 -5.53
CA ALA A 126 5.55 -6.71 -6.12
C ALA A 126 6.73 -7.55 -6.64
N PRO A 127 7.53 -7.05 -7.61
CA PRO A 127 8.81 -7.65 -7.93
C PRO A 127 9.69 -7.82 -6.68
N LYS A 128 10.62 -8.78 -6.70
CA LYS A 128 11.63 -8.91 -5.64
C LYS A 128 12.35 -7.58 -5.43
N LEU A 129 12.49 -7.15 -4.17
CA LEU A 129 13.17 -5.91 -3.80
C LEU A 129 14.55 -5.84 -4.47
N HIS A 130 14.79 -4.75 -5.19
CA HIS A 130 16.08 -4.45 -5.80
C HIS A 130 16.56 -3.11 -5.25
N TYR A 131 17.82 -3.03 -4.77
CA TYR A 131 18.28 -1.88 -3.99
C TYR A 131 17.33 -1.49 -2.84
N ARG A 132 16.66 -2.49 -2.25
CA ARG A 132 15.68 -2.32 -1.16
C ARG A 132 14.40 -1.56 -1.54
N THR A 133 14.09 -1.42 -2.83
CA THR A 133 12.84 -0.81 -3.29
C THR A 133 12.14 -1.68 -4.35
N SER A 134 10.83 -1.53 -4.48
CA SER A 134 10.02 -2.17 -5.52
C SER A 134 8.71 -1.42 -5.72
N GLN A 135 8.06 -1.64 -6.86
CA GLN A 135 6.78 -1.04 -7.22
C GLN A 135 5.67 -2.06 -6.96
N ILE A 136 4.62 -1.64 -6.25
CA ILE A 136 3.51 -2.50 -5.87
C ILE A 136 2.58 -2.65 -7.08
N GLN A 137 2.25 -3.89 -7.40
CA GLN A 137 1.35 -4.25 -8.51
C GLN A 137 -0.06 -4.59 -8.01
N GLY A 138 -0.17 -5.05 -6.75
CA GLY A 138 -1.43 -5.46 -6.15
C GLY A 138 -1.30 -5.60 -4.64
N PHE A 139 -2.43 -5.56 -3.93
CA PHE A 139 -2.49 -5.99 -2.54
C PHE A 139 -3.85 -6.64 -2.25
N HIS A 140 -3.88 -7.51 -1.25
CA HIS A 140 -5.10 -8.17 -0.78
C HIS A 140 -5.14 -8.22 0.74
N PHE A 141 -6.31 -7.95 1.30
CA PHE A 141 -6.60 -8.15 2.72
C PHE A 141 -7.20 -9.53 2.94
N HIS A 142 -6.72 -10.23 3.97
CA HIS A 142 -7.16 -11.57 4.32
C HIS A 142 -7.64 -11.62 5.76
N ARG A 143 -8.70 -12.40 5.98
CA ARG A 143 -9.22 -12.70 7.32
C ARG A 143 -8.46 -13.82 8.02
N ASN A 144 -7.92 -14.76 7.26
CA ASN A 144 -7.19 -15.90 7.80
C ASN A 144 -5.69 -15.73 7.59
N ILE A 145 -4.92 -16.26 8.54
CA ILE A 145 -3.46 -16.32 8.47
C ILE A 145 -2.99 -17.52 7.65
N GLU A 146 -3.82 -18.58 7.58
CA GLU A 146 -3.49 -19.90 7.01
C GLU A 146 -3.50 -19.95 5.48
N ASP A 147 -4.27 -19.07 4.81
CA ASP A 147 -4.30 -18.94 3.34
C ASP A 147 -2.97 -18.41 2.77
N ALA A 148 -1.93 -18.28 3.59
CA ALA A 148 -0.57 -18.12 3.13
C ALA A 148 -0.03 -19.46 2.61
N ILE A 149 -0.35 -20.60 3.22
CA ILE A 149 0.32 -21.88 2.93
C ILE A 149 -0.24 -22.52 1.65
N VAL A 150 0.11 -22.00 0.49
CA VAL A 150 0.15 -22.77 -0.76
C VAL A 150 1.42 -22.36 -1.50
N ASP A 151 2.20 -23.37 -1.90
CA ASP A 151 3.54 -23.31 -2.49
C ASP A 151 3.63 -22.55 -3.83
#